data_AF-A0A3B8MM51-F1
#
_entry.id   AF-A0A3B8MM51-F1
#
_cell.length_a   1.000
_cell.length_b   1.000
_cell.length_c   1.000
_cell.angle_alpha   90.00
_cell.angle_beta   90.00
_cell.angle_gamma   90.00
#
_symmetry.space_group_name_H-M   'P 1'
#
loop_
_entity.id
_entity.type
_entity.pdbx_description
1 polymer ?
#
loop_
_entity_poly.entity_id
_entity_poly.type
_entity_poly.pdbx_seq_one_letter_code
_entity_poly.pdbx_strand_id
1 'polypeptide(L)'
;MGSEWVFHEVTRSTHNYDMGSLYIEEDQWRIVAPTEPGPQFHGTGGEMALWLSADEGQNWTKDRDITRNSPLNHTYARRPVNAHPDFWALWSDGNPDEMSPAHLYFTNRGGDHVWRLPYDMKMDFCEPKLVY
;
A
#
# COMPACT_ATOMS: atom_id res chain seq x y z
N MET A 1 -29.96 4.61 -4.28
CA MET A 1 -29.44 5.69 -5.15
C MET A 1 -28.82 6.73 -4.24
N GLY A 2 -27.59 7.17 -4.53
CA GLY A 2 -26.98 8.29 -3.80
C GLY A 2 -27.61 9.61 -4.22
N SER A 3 -28.19 10.34 -3.28
CA SER A 3 -28.82 11.65 -3.51
C SER A 3 -27.91 12.82 -3.17
N GLU A 4 -26.85 12.58 -2.41
CA GLU A 4 -25.89 13.59 -1.95
C GLU A 4 -24.48 13.00 -1.83
N TRP A 5 -23.48 13.90 -1.81
CA TRP A 5 -22.10 13.53 -1.52
C TRP A 5 -21.89 13.42 -0.02
N VAL A 6 -21.36 12.29 0.42
CA VAL A 6 -20.94 12.05 1.80
C VAL A 6 -19.41 11.98 1.89
N PHE A 7 -18.86 12.49 2.98
CA PHE A 7 -17.42 12.51 3.24
C PHE A 7 -17.13 11.77 4.55
N HIS A 8 -16.28 10.76 4.49
CA HIS A 8 -15.82 9.98 5.64
C HIS A 8 -14.30 10.01 5.70
N GLU A 9 -13.75 10.34 6.86
CA GLU A 9 -12.29 10.32 7.09
C GLU A 9 -11.85 8.87 7.32
N VAL A 10 -10.84 8.42 6.57
CA VAL A 10 -10.21 7.10 6.77
C VAL A 10 -9.14 7.22 7.84
N THR A 11 -8.17 8.09 7.60
CA THR A 11 -7.01 8.35 8.46
C THR A 11 -6.28 9.61 7.99
N ARG A 12 -5.21 10.00 8.69
CA ARG A 12 -4.30 11.08 8.33
C ARG A 12 -2.92 10.51 8.04
N SER A 13 -2.42 10.71 6.83
CA SER A 13 -1.05 10.37 6.46
C SER A 13 -0.09 11.53 6.76
N THR A 14 1.19 11.34 6.48
CA THR A 14 2.26 12.31 6.79
C THR A 14 2.51 13.32 5.67
N HIS A 15 2.05 13.06 4.45
CA HIS A 15 2.32 13.91 3.29
C HIS A 15 1.14 14.02 2.31
N ASN A 16 0.99 15.17 1.65
CA ASN A 16 -0.16 15.49 0.78
C ASN A 16 -0.15 14.78 -0.59
N TYR A 17 0.95 14.10 -0.92
CA TYR A 17 1.09 13.28 -2.13
C TYR A 17 1.07 11.77 -1.84
N ASP A 18 0.74 11.38 -0.61
CA ASP A 18 0.56 9.98 -0.27
C ASP A 18 -0.63 9.41 -1.06
N MET A 19 -0.37 8.29 -1.72
CA MET A 19 -1.33 7.69 -2.64
C MET A 19 -1.42 6.20 -2.39
N GLY A 20 -2.65 5.73 -2.24
CA GLY A 20 -2.99 4.32 -2.22
C GLY A 20 -4.27 4.03 -3.00
N SER A 21 -4.70 2.78 -2.95
CA SER A 21 -5.83 2.31 -3.74
C SER A 21 -7.00 1.88 -2.87
N LEU A 22 -8.20 2.31 -3.24
CA LEU A 22 -9.48 1.81 -2.71
C LEU A 22 -9.95 0.60 -3.52
N TYR A 23 -10.36 -0.43 -2.80
CA TYR A 23 -10.95 -1.66 -3.30
C TYR A 23 -12.39 -1.70 -2.80
N ILE A 24 -13.32 -1.84 -3.73
CA ILE A 24 -14.75 -2.04 -3.44
C ILE A 24 -15.01 -3.51 -3.76
N GLU A 25 -15.20 -4.31 -2.71
CA GLU A 25 -15.50 -5.75 -2.78
C GLU A 25 -16.99 -5.93 -2.39
N GLU A 26 -17.58 -7.11 -2.64
CA GLU A 26 -19.02 -7.34 -2.39
C GLU A 26 -19.38 -7.26 -0.90
N ASP A 27 -18.46 -7.68 -0.03
CA ASP A 27 -18.63 -7.82 1.42
C ASP A 27 -17.93 -6.72 2.22
N GLN A 28 -16.89 -6.10 1.65
CA GLN A 28 -16.04 -5.15 2.38
C GLN A 28 -15.36 -4.15 1.45
N TRP A 29 -15.05 -2.96 1.96
CA TRP A 29 -14.15 -2.02 1.30
C TRP A 29 -12.77 -2.09 1.95
N ARG A 30 -11.73 -1.93 1.13
CA ARG A 30 -10.34 -2.07 1.57
C ARG A 30 -9.50 -0.93 1.01
N ILE A 31 -8.54 -0.45 1.78
CA ILE A 31 -7.51 0.49 1.32
C ILE A 31 -6.14 -0.11 1.61
N VAL A 32 -5.27 -0.08 0.60
CA VAL A 32 -3.84 -0.34 0.75
C VAL A 32 -3.10 0.94 0.38
N ALA A 33 -2.45 1.56 1.35
CA ALA A 33 -1.87 2.90 1.22
C ALA A 33 -0.70 3.13 2.21
N PRO A 34 0.25 4.02 1.90
CA PRO A 34 1.34 4.39 2.80
C PRO A 34 0.86 5.41 3.85
N THR A 35 -0.05 5.01 4.73
CA THR A 35 -0.68 5.92 5.71
C THR A 35 0.05 5.98 7.04
N GLU A 36 1.04 5.11 7.26
CA GLU A 36 1.82 5.07 8.49
C GLU A 36 3.15 5.82 8.30
N PRO A 37 3.70 6.46 9.33
CA PRO A 37 4.96 7.18 9.20
C PRO A 37 6.12 6.25 8.77
N GLY A 38 6.85 6.68 7.74
CA GLY A 38 8.09 6.02 7.33
C GLY A 38 9.35 6.69 7.88
N PRO A 39 10.53 6.18 7.53
CA PRO A 39 11.83 6.74 7.95
C PRO A 39 12.06 8.17 7.46
N GLN A 40 11.53 8.55 6.29
CA GLN A 40 11.56 9.92 5.79
C GLN A 40 10.24 10.62 6.14
N PHE A 41 10.09 10.99 7.42
CA PHE A 41 8.83 11.40 8.04
C PHE A 41 8.07 12.53 7.31
N HIS A 42 8.79 13.53 6.79
CA HIS A 42 8.20 14.65 6.06
C HIS A 42 8.22 14.46 4.53
N GLY A 43 8.76 13.34 4.06
CA GLY A 43 8.80 12.99 2.66
C GLY A 43 7.52 12.30 2.20
N THR A 44 7.33 12.19 0.89
CA THR A 44 6.20 11.42 0.34
C THR A 44 6.35 9.94 0.67
N GLY A 45 5.23 9.29 0.97
CA GLY A 45 5.14 7.89 1.33
C GLY A 45 5.34 7.66 2.82
N GLY A 46 5.52 6.38 3.17
CA GLY A 46 5.58 5.93 4.55
C GLY A 46 5.62 4.41 4.64
N GLU A 47 5.14 3.86 5.73
CA GLU A 47 4.87 2.43 5.83
C GLU A 47 3.49 2.11 5.24
N MET A 48 3.39 0.97 4.53
CA MET A 48 2.15 0.49 3.97
C MET A 48 1.23 -0.05 5.07
N ALA A 49 -0.04 0.33 5.03
CA ALA A 49 -1.07 -0.20 5.92
C ALA A 49 -2.31 -0.65 5.16
N LEU A 50 -3.06 -1.54 5.80
CA LEU A 50 -4.32 -2.08 5.35
C LEU A 50 -5.45 -1.52 6.22
N TRP A 51 -6.42 -0.88 5.58
CA TRP A 51 -7.63 -0.41 6.22
C TRP A 51 -8.84 -1.11 5.64
N LEU A 52 -9.83 -1.36 6.50
CA LEU A 52 -11.04 -2.06 6.13
C LEU A 52 -12.28 -1.31 6.60
N SER A 53 -13.35 -1.37 5.81
CA SER A 53 -14.68 -0.88 6.16
C SER A 53 -15.73 -1.92 5.77
N ALA A 54 -16.61 -2.27 6.71
CA ALA A 54 -17.70 -3.23 6.51
C ALA A 54 -19.07 -2.53 6.32
N ASP A 55 -19.09 -1.20 6.24
CA ASP A 55 -20.29 -0.36 6.22
C ASP A 55 -20.24 0.70 5.13
N GLU A 56 -19.71 0.31 3.96
CA GLU A 56 -19.65 1.13 2.75
C GLU A 56 -18.86 2.44 2.94
N GLY A 57 -17.77 2.36 3.71
CA GLY A 57 -16.84 3.46 3.93
C GLY A 57 -17.25 4.44 5.02
N GLN A 58 -18.32 4.17 5.79
CA GLN A 58 -18.77 5.03 6.88
C GLN A 58 -17.79 5.01 8.07
N ASN A 59 -17.31 3.82 8.44
CA ASN A 59 -16.30 3.63 9.46
C ASN A 59 -15.13 2.79 8.91
N TRP A 60 -13.92 3.15 9.30
CA TRP A 60 -12.69 2.48 8.90
C TRP A 60 -11.92 1.98 10.12
N THR A 61 -11.38 0.78 10.01
CA THR A 61 -10.48 0.20 11.01
C THR A 61 -9.16 -0.18 10.35
N LYS A 62 -8.04 0.18 10.97
CA LYS A 62 -6.73 -0.32 10.55
C LYS A 62 -6.65 -1.81 10.90
N ASP A 63 -6.55 -2.66 9.88
CA ASP A 63 -6.39 -4.10 10.06
C ASP A 63 -4.95 -4.44 10.45
N ARG A 64 -3.98 -3.84 9.76
CA ARG A 64 -2.55 -4.08 10.00
C ARG A 64 -1.64 -3.03 9.36
N ASP A 65 -0.41 -2.99 9.87
CA ASP A 65 0.74 -2.45 9.14
C ASP A 65 1.32 -3.57 8.27
N ILE A 66 1.31 -3.38 6.95
CA ILE A 66 1.81 -4.32 5.94
C ILE A 66 3.35 -4.33 5.94
N THR A 67 3.96 -3.15 6.08
CA THR A 67 5.42 -2.99 6.22
C THR A 67 5.75 -2.31 7.54
N ARG A 68 6.99 -2.47 8.03
CA ARG A 68 7.47 -1.88 9.28
C ARG A 68 8.98 -1.71 9.29
N ASN A 69 9.47 -0.65 9.93
CA ASN A 69 10.90 -0.37 10.08
C ASN A 69 11.68 -0.43 8.74
N SER A 70 11.03 0.02 7.67
CA SER A 70 11.60 0.08 6.34
C SER A 70 12.71 1.14 6.29
N PRO A 71 13.76 0.93 5.50
CA PRO A 71 14.83 1.92 5.33
C PRO A 71 14.41 3.08 4.42
N LEU A 72 13.39 2.87 3.58
CA LEU A 72 12.88 3.82 2.59
C LEU A 72 11.36 3.91 2.73
N ASN A 73 10.79 5.07 2.43
CA ASN A 73 9.34 5.25 2.35
C ASN A 73 8.78 4.41 1.20
N HIS A 74 7.72 3.65 1.47
CA HIS A 74 6.88 3.02 0.45
C HIS A 74 5.88 4.04 -0.09
N THR A 75 5.60 4.00 -1.38
CA THR A 75 4.74 4.99 -2.03
C THR A 75 3.97 4.42 -3.20
N TYR A 76 2.88 5.10 -3.55
CA TYR A 76 2.14 4.93 -4.79
C TYR A 76 1.56 3.51 -5.00
N ALA A 77 0.83 3.02 -4.00
CA ALA A 77 0.27 1.68 -4.06
C ALA A 77 -0.88 1.56 -5.06
N ARG A 78 -0.72 0.64 -6.01
CA ARG A 78 -1.65 0.38 -7.11
C ARG A 78 -2.39 -0.93 -6.90
N ARG A 79 -3.69 -0.90 -7.19
CA ARG A 79 -4.55 -2.07 -7.32
C ARG A 79 -4.42 -2.70 -8.70
N PRO A 80 -4.02 -3.98 -8.82
CA PRO A 80 -4.11 -4.73 -10.07
C PRO A 80 -5.56 -4.93 -10.52
N VAL A 81 -5.78 -4.99 -11.82
CA VAL A 81 -7.08 -5.36 -12.41
C VAL A 81 -7.21 -6.88 -12.43
N ASN A 82 -8.35 -7.43 -12.02
CA ASN A 82 -8.58 -8.87 -11.91
C ASN A 82 -7.50 -9.57 -11.05
N ALA A 83 -7.21 -8.98 -9.89
CA ALA A 83 -6.15 -9.42 -9.00
C ALA A 83 -6.34 -10.89 -8.55
N HIS A 84 -5.25 -11.65 -8.60
CA HIS A 84 -5.19 -12.94 -7.90
C HIS A 84 -5.04 -12.66 -6.39
N PRO A 85 -5.62 -13.47 -5.47
CA PRO A 85 -5.47 -13.27 -4.04
C PRO A 85 -4.01 -13.16 -3.55
N ASP A 86 -3.05 -13.72 -4.28
CA ASP A 86 -1.61 -13.64 -3.95
C ASP A 86 -0.89 -12.44 -4.58
N PHE A 87 -1.57 -11.64 -5.40
CA PHE A 87 -1.05 -10.43 -6.05
C PHE A 87 -2.11 -9.33 -6.03
N TRP A 88 -2.22 -8.67 -4.88
CA TRP A 88 -3.34 -7.79 -4.55
C TRP A 88 -3.00 -6.31 -4.58
N ALA A 89 -1.76 -5.93 -4.28
CA ALA A 89 -1.26 -4.56 -4.44
C ALA A 89 0.18 -4.59 -4.93
N LEU A 90 0.57 -3.58 -5.71
CA LEU A 90 1.93 -3.38 -6.23
C LEU A 90 2.36 -1.94 -5.95
N TRP A 91 3.57 -1.73 -5.45
CA TRP A 91 4.11 -0.40 -5.13
C TRP A 91 5.64 -0.36 -5.24
N SER A 92 6.21 0.82 -5.04
CA SER A 92 7.67 1.04 -4.98
C SER A 92 8.09 1.76 -3.71
N ASP A 93 9.38 1.70 -3.39
CA ASP A 93 9.98 2.52 -2.33
C ASP A 93 10.94 3.58 -2.89
N GLY A 94 11.37 4.50 -2.03
CA GLY A 94 12.42 5.46 -2.35
C GLY A 94 12.71 6.43 -1.20
N ASN A 95 13.86 7.10 -1.25
CA ASN A 95 14.17 8.22 -0.39
C ASN A 95 13.78 9.53 -1.12
N PRO A 96 12.85 10.33 -0.61
CA PRO A 96 12.49 11.61 -1.23
C PRO A 96 13.55 12.71 -1.05
N ASP A 97 14.49 12.56 -0.12
CA ASP A 97 15.51 13.57 0.20
C ASP A 97 16.81 13.40 -0.59
N GLU A 98 17.06 12.21 -1.15
CA GLU A 98 18.28 11.87 -1.88
C GLU A 98 18.07 10.73 -2.89
N MET A 99 19.02 10.54 -3.81
CA MET A 99 18.95 9.44 -4.75
C MET A 99 19.11 8.10 -4.04
N SER A 100 18.10 7.24 -4.15
CA SER A 100 18.12 5.87 -3.62
C SER A 100 17.80 4.85 -4.73
N PRO A 101 18.09 3.56 -4.49
CA PRO A 101 17.39 2.51 -5.21
C PRO A 101 15.88 2.65 -5.08
N ALA A 102 15.14 2.18 -6.08
CA ALA A 102 13.70 1.99 -6.04
C ALA A 102 13.42 0.51 -6.30
N HIS A 103 12.85 -0.17 -5.32
CA HIS A 103 12.44 -1.57 -5.43
C HIS A 103 10.96 -1.66 -5.77
N LEU A 104 10.54 -2.81 -6.29
CA LEU A 104 9.14 -3.13 -6.53
C LEU A 104 8.69 -4.20 -5.54
N TYR A 105 7.55 -3.95 -4.92
CA TYR A 105 6.94 -4.83 -3.93
C TYR A 105 5.52 -5.19 -4.32
N PHE A 106 5.09 -6.38 -3.93
CA PHE A 106 3.69 -6.76 -3.98
C PHE A 106 3.29 -7.54 -2.73
N THR A 107 2.00 -7.60 -2.48
CA THR A 107 1.42 -8.32 -1.34
C THR A 107 0.20 -9.12 -1.76
N ASN A 108 -0.22 -10.05 -0.93
CA ASN A 108 -1.46 -10.79 -1.08
C ASN A 108 -2.65 -10.00 -0.54
N ARG A 109 -3.87 -10.52 -0.69
CA ARG A 109 -5.12 -9.85 -0.30
C ARG A 109 -5.08 -9.47 1.17
N GLY A 110 -4.61 -10.37 2.03
CA GLY A 110 -4.52 -10.16 3.46
C GLY A 110 -3.48 -9.13 3.90
N GLY A 111 -2.54 -8.74 3.04
CA GLY A 111 -1.44 -7.86 3.44
C GLY A 111 -0.50 -8.50 4.47
N ASP A 112 -0.48 -9.84 4.57
CA ASP A 112 0.27 -10.59 5.59
C ASP A 112 1.56 -11.21 5.07
N HIS A 113 1.77 -11.15 3.76
CA HIS A 113 3.02 -11.51 3.11
C HIS A 113 3.36 -10.43 2.10
N VAL A 114 4.61 -9.96 2.13
CA VAL A 114 5.12 -8.99 1.17
C VAL A 114 6.32 -9.56 0.48
N TRP A 115 6.33 -9.49 -0.85
CA TRP A 115 7.43 -9.90 -1.67
C TRP A 115 8.06 -8.71 -2.37
N ARG A 116 9.38 -8.72 -2.46
CA ARG A 116 10.18 -7.73 -3.19
C ARG A 116 10.82 -8.36 -4.41
N LEU A 117 10.66 -7.74 -5.58
CA LEU A 117 11.38 -8.16 -6.79
C LEU A 117 12.88 -7.91 -6.64
N PRO A 118 13.75 -8.75 -7.24
CA PRO A 118 15.17 -8.45 -7.32
C PRO A 118 15.41 -7.10 -8.02
N TYR A 119 16.34 -6.30 -7.47
CA TYR A 119 16.71 -5.02 -8.08
C TYR A 119 17.34 -5.21 -9.47
N ASP A 120 18.26 -6.18 -9.57
CA ASP A 120 18.81 -6.62 -10.85
C ASP A 120 18.10 -7.90 -11.32
N MET A 121 17.33 -7.80 -12.41
CA MET A 121 16.79 -8.97 -13.10
C MET A 121 17.86 -9.59 -14.00
N LYS A 122 18.44 -10.73 -13.59
CA LYS A 122 19.48 -11.43 -14.37
C LYS A 122 18.92 -12.36 -15.46
N MET A 123 17.62 -12.62 -15.41
CA MET A 123 16.85 -13.45 -16.34
C MET A 123 15.47 -12.81 -16.55
N ASP A 124 14.75 -13.24 -17.59
CA ASP A 124 13.39 -12.78 -17.89
C ASP A 124 12.41 -12.97 -16.72
N PHE A 125 12.63 -14.04 -15.93
CA PHE A 125 11.90 -14.32 -14.70
C PHE A 125 12.89 -14.53 -13.56
N CYS A 126 12.68 -13.83 -12.46
CA CYS A 126 13.43 -14.03 -11.24
C CYS A 126 12.46 -14.19 -10.06
N GLU A 127 12.81 -15.07 -9.13
CA GLU A 127 11.98 -15.32 -7.95
C GLU A 127 12.01 -14.10 -7.01
N PRO A 128 10.85 -13.59 -6.59
CA PRO A 128 10.78 -12.50 -5.63
C PRO A 128 11.08 -13.00 -4.21
N LYS A 129 11.58 -12.11 -3.35
CA LYS A 129 11.96 -12.44 -1.97
C LYS A 129 10.86 -12.05 -1.00
N LEU A 130 10.42 -12.97 -0.14
CA LEU A 130 9.57 -12.63 1.00
C LEU A 130 10.34 -11.73 1.97
N VAL A 131 9.77 -10.59 2.34
CA VAL A 131 10.43 -9.54 3.14
C VAL A 131 9.61 -9.07 4.35
N TYR A 132 8.29 -9.29 4.34
CA TYR A 132 7.40 -9.09 5.49
C TYR A 132 6.39 -10.22 5.57
#